data_AF-A0A836R884-F1
#
_entry.id   AF-A0A836R884-F1
#
_cell.length_a   1.000
_cell.length_b   1.000
_cell.length_c   1.000
_cell.angle_alpha   90.00
_cell.angle_beta   90.00
_cell.angle_gamma   90.00
#
_symmetry.space_group_name_H-M   'P 1'
#
loop_
_entity.id
_entity.type
_entity.pdbx_description
1 polymer ?
#
loop_
_entity_poly.entity_id
_entity_poly.type
_entity_poly.pdbx_seq_one_letter_code
_entity_poly.pdbx_strand_id
1 'polypeptide(L)'
;LSPAGMGPLFSYNKPPQSLRATLNFIVRIVHLMQSNLAVGQLIDNFNFILAPYVKRLKDDEVKNALRTMFIQLNQTPTSRGDIIPLAISIGVKPSSKKHQEYYDEALKLFEIIVQVMHDGDDLGKPFLTPLLIVKLDRKLIEDSSLYNAFMSLCKLTSKWTLPYFINLNVDWQHNDVSYGWDLSRIFSIRRTREIRGGCLDTIIINLPRIALETRKDEDKFFSNLEDTIELCARAFDVKRESIKKRLESGHLPLLGLVVNDGYYYNVEEAIGNIGYVGLPEAVKIHTGYWIHENSTALRFARKIIEFMRKIVSTEKRALGLTHISLENVENRFERNDIASFGYSTIRE
;
A
#
# COMPACT_ATOMS: atom_id res chain seq x y z
N LEU A 1 24.52 -2.79 4.73
CA LEU A 1 24.12 -1.41 4.40
C LEU A 1 24.75 -0.50 5.45
N SER A 2 25.45 0.54 5.03
CA SER A 2 25.93 1.60 5.91
C SER A 2 25.18 2.88 5.55
N PRO A 3 24.72 3.68 6.53
CA PRO A 3 24.25 5.05 6.27
C PRO A 3 25.19 5.82 5.35
N ALA A 4 24.64 6.75 4.56
CA ALA A 4 25.45 7.63 3.71
C ALA A 4 26.54 8.32 4.55
N GLY A 5 27.79 8.23 4.11
CA GLY A 5 28.95 8.82 4.79
C GLY A 5 29.49 8.05 6.01
N MET A 6 28.87 6.94 6.44
CA MET A 6 29.32 6.17 7.62
C MET A 6 29.99 4.82 7.29
N GLY A 7 30.26 4.53 6.01
CA GLY A 7 30.84 3.26 5.54
C GLY A 7 32.01 2.70 6.38
N PRO A 8 32.99 3.52 6.80
CA PRO A 8 34.14 3.04 7.57
C PRO A 8 33.80 2.52 8.99
N LEU A 9 32.66 2.92 9.57
CA LEU A 9 32.26 2.54 10.92
C LEU A 9 31.49 1.21 10.97
N PHE A 10 30.96 0.75 9.83
CA PHE A 10 30.06 -0.39 9.78
C PHE A 10 30.68 -1.57 9.04
N SER A 11 30.42 -2.78 9.54
CA SER A 11 30.85 -4.00 8.86
C SER A 11 30.17 -4.14 7.49
N TYR A 12 30.97 -4.48 6.48
CA TYR A 12 30.50 -4.77 5.14
C TYR A 12 30.17 -6.26 4.98
N ASN A 13 29.08 -6.56 4.25
CA ASN A 13 28.76 -7.92 3.84
C ASN A 13 28.49 -7.93 2.33
N LYS A 14 28.95 -8.98 1.64
CA LYS A 14 28.63 -9.20 0.22
C LYS A 14 27.12 -9.51 0.06
N PRO A 15 26.55 -9.34 -1.15
CA PRO A 15 25.16 -9.72 -1.41
C PRO A 15 24.88 -11.17 -1.01
N PRO A 16 23.73 -11.48 -0.40
CA PRO A 16 23.41 -12.83 0.04
C PRO A 16 23.39 -13.80 -1.13
N GLN A 17 23.88 -15.02 -0.89
CA GLN A 17 24.03 -16.08 -1.91
C GLN A 17 23.13 -17.31 -1.66
N SER A 18 22.32 -17.29 -0.60
CA SER A 18 21.42 -18.38 -0.24
C SER A 18 20.07 -17.84 0.22
N LEU A 19 19.00 -18.64 0.09
CA LEU A 19 17.66 -18.25 0.53
C LEU A 19 17.65 -17.79 1.99
N ARG A 20 18.25 -18.58 2.90
CA ARG A 20 18.30 -18.24 4.32
C ARG A 20 19.03 -16.90 4.58
N ALA A 21 20.15 -16.66 3.90
CA ALA A 21 20.87 -15.39 4.03
C ALA A 21 20.03 -14.22 3.51
N THR A 22 19.31 -14.39 2.41
CA THR A 22 18.42 -13.36 1.83
C THR A 22 17.24 -13.07 2.74
N LEU A 23 16.54 -14.09 3.27
CA LEU A 23 15.42 -13.90 4.19
C LEU A 23 15.85 -13.21 5.49
N ASN A 24 16.98 -13.63 6.07
CA ASN A 24 17.55 -12.98 7.26
C ASN A 24 17.93 -11.52 6.97
N PHE A 25 18.45 -11.24 5.78
CA PHE A 25 18.74 -9.88 5.36
C PHE A 25 17.46 -9.04 5.27
N ILE A 26 16.39 -9.57 4.66
CA ILE A 26 15.09 -8.90 4.57
C ILE A 26 14.54 -8.57 5.97
N VAL A 27 14.49 -9.55 6.88
CA VAL A 27 14.01 -9.34 8.26
C VAL A 27 14.80 -8.21 8.95
N ARG A 28 16.13 -8.21 8.81
CA ARG A 28 16.97 -7.15 9.38
C ARG A 28 16.69 -5.79 8.78
N ILE A 29 16.56 -5.68 7.46
CA ILE A 29 16.25 -4.39 6.80
C ILE A 29 14.89 -3.88 7.25
N VAL A 30 13.90 -4.76 7.27
CA VAL A 30 12.54 -4.42 7.68
C VAL A 30 12.53 -3.88 9.12
N HIS A 31 13.23 -4.55 10.05
CA HIS A 31 13.36 -4.03 11.42
C HIS A 31 14.19 -2.74 11.53
N LEU A 32 15.21 -2.52 10.69
CA LEU A 32 16.00 -1.29 10.71
C LEU A 32 15.19 -0.08 10.22
N MET A 33 14.39 -0.27 9.17
CA MET A 33 13.62 0.80 8.52
C MET A 33 12.46 1.31 9.37
N GLN A 34 12.02 0.56 10.39
CA GLN A 34 10.87 0.94 11.24
C GLN A 34 11.03 2.32 11.91
N SER A 35 12.28 2.76 12.15
CA SER A 35 12.60 4.05 12.78
C SER A 35 12.52 5.22 11.82
N ASN A 36 12.45 4.95 10.51
CA ASN A 36 12.43 5.96 9.45
C ASN A 36 11.05 6.08 8.79
N LEU A 37 10.10 5.22 9.14
CA LEU A 37 8.77 5.14 8.52
C LEU A 37 7.67 5.24 9.58
N ALA A 38 6.60 5.97 9.27
CA ALA A 38 5.50 6.17 10.21
C ALA A 38 4.58 4.94 10.32
N VAL A 39 4.24 4.33 9.17
CA VAL A 39 3.22 3.29 9.07
C VAL A 39 3.84 1.94 8.72
N GLY A 40 3.98 1.59 7.44
CA GLY A 40 4.42 0.24 7.04
C GLY A 40 5.38 0.21 5.87
N GLN A 41 5.81 -1.01 5.53
CA GLN A 41 6.74 -1.33 4.46
C GLN A 41 6.10 -2.24 3.43
N LEU A 42 6.65 -2.25 2.22
CA LEU A 42 6.20 -3.12 1.13
C LEU A 42 7.39 -3.73 0.43
N ILE A 43 7.33 -5.04 0.18
CA ILE A 43 8.19 -5.73 -0.79
C ILE A 43 7.32 -6.28 -1.91
N ASP A 44 7.39 -5.63 -3.08
CA ASP A 44 6.57 -5.97 -4.24
C ASP A 44 7.18 -7.11 -5.07
N ASN A 45 6.34 -8.00 -5.61
CA ASN A 45 6.74 -9.19 -6.39
C ASN A 45 7.73 -10.07 -5.61
N PHE A 46 7.47 -10.30 -4.33
CA PHE A 46 8.32 -11.02 -3.39
C PHE A 46 8.71 -12.41 -3.90
N ASN A 47 7.78 -13.13 -4.53
CA ASN A 47 8.06 -14.44 -5.11
C ASN A 47 9.09 -14.37 -6.26
N PHE A 48 9.06 -13.32 -7.08
CA PHE A 48 10.04 -13.12 -8.15
C PHE A 48 11.41 -12.63 -7.64
N ILE A 49 11.43 -11.79 -6.61
CA ILE A 49 12.68 -11.31 -5.98
C ILE A 49 13.48 -12.49 -5.40
N LEU A 50 12.78 -13.45 -4.80
CA LEU A 50 13.39 -14.60 -4.15
C LEU A 50 13.63 -15.79 -5.07
N ALA A 51 12.98 -15.85 -6.25
CA ALA A 51 13.06 -16.96 -7.19
C ALA A 51 14.49 -17.44 -7.52
N PRO A 52 15.49 -16.55 -7.73
CA PRO A 52 16.86 -16.98 -7.99
C PRO A 52 17.49 -17.82 -6.86
N TYR A 53 17.02 -17.67 -5.62
CA TYR A 53 17.57 -18.35 -4.45
C TYR A 53 16.95 -19.72 -4.18
N VAL A 54 15.90 -20.12 -4.91
CA VAL A 54 15.17 -21.38 -4.67
C VAL A 54 15.45 -22.47 -5.70
N LYS A 55 16.11 -22.14 -6.82
CA LYS A 55 16.36 -23.04 -7.97
C LYS A 55 16.91 -24.43 -7.63
N ARG A 56 17.70 -24.56 -6.57
CA ARG A 56 18.37 -25.82 -6.17
C ARG A 56 17.88 -26.39 -4.85
N LEU A 57 16.77 -25.87 -4.31
CA LEU A 57 16.26 -26.25 -3.00
C LEU A 57 15.04 -27.16 -3.12
N LYS A 58 14.94 -28.11 -2.19
CA LYS A 58 13.73 -28.91 -2.01
C LYS A 58 12.63 -28.05 -1.39
N ASP A 59 11.38 -28.39 -1.67
CA ASP A 59 10.19 -27.66 -1.25
C ASP A 59 10.14 -27.49 0.27
N ASP A 60 10.45 -28.56 1.02
CA ASP A 60 10.51 -28.52 2.48
C ASP A 60 11.57 -27.55 3.01
N GLU A 61 12.71 -27.41 2.32
CA GLU A 61 13.76 -26.47 2.72
C GLU A 61 13.30 -25.02 2.53
N VAL A 62 12.60 -24.74 1.43
CA VAL A 62 12.02 -23.43 1.14
C VAL A 62 10.89 -23.11 2.13
N LYS A 63 9.98 -24.07 2.35
CA LYS A 63 8.86 -23.96 3.29
C LYS A 63 9.35 -23.65 4.70
N ASN A 64 10.34 -24.41 5.20
CA ASN A 64 10.90 -24.20 6.53
C ASN A 64 11.60 -22.84 6.66
N ALA A 65 12.32 -22.40 5.63
CA ALA A 65 12.98 -21.10 5.64
C ALA A 65 11.98 -19.93 5.68
N LEU A 66 10.92 -19.98 4.86
CA LEU A 66 9.86 -18.97 4.86
C LEU A 66 9.08 -18.97 6.17
N ARG A 67 8.71 -20.15 6.68
CA ARG A 67 8.02 -20.28 7.96
C ARG A 67 8.83 -19.67 9.10
N THR A 68 10.14 -19.94 9.13
CA THR A 68 11.05 -19.34 10.12
C THR A 68 11.04 -17.82 10.02
N MET A 69 11.10 -17.26 8.80
CA MET A 69 11.03 -15.81 8.59
C MET A 69 9.70 -15.23 9.10
N PHE A 70 8.57 -15.84 8.77
CA PHE A 70 7.25 -15.32 9.20
C PHE A 70 7.08 -15.40 10.72
N ILE A 71 7.53 -16.48 11.35
CA ILE A 71 7.57 -16.57 12.82
C ILE A 71 8.42 -15.44 13.41
N GLN A 72 9.63 -15.21 12.87
CA GLN A 72 10.51 -14.15 13.36
C GLN A 72 9.86 -12.76 13.26
N LEU A 73 9.15 -12.47 12.16
CA LEU A 73 8.44 -11.20 11.99
C LEU A 73 7.29 -11.04 13.00
N ASN A 74 6.60 -12.12 13.39
CA ASN A 74 5.51 -12.06 14.38
C ASN A 74 5.99 -12.19 15.83
N GLN A 75 7.23 -12.61 16.08
CA GLN A 75 7.82 -12.73 17.42
C GLN A 75 8.69 -11.55 17.83
N THR A 76 9.16 -10.76 16.86
CA THR A 76 10.06 -9.62 17.14
C THR A 76 9.24 -8.34 17.20
N PRO A 77 8.95 -7.80 18.40
CA PRO A 77 8.21 -6.55 18.50
C PRO A 77 9.02 -5.39 17.91
N THR A 78 8.29 -4.42 17.38
CA THR A 78 8.84 -3.11 17.03
C THR A 78 9.24 -2.36 18.30
N SER A 79 10.05 -1.32 18.12
CA SER A 79 10.38 -0.34 19.18
C SER A 79 9.16 0.32 19.82
N ARG A 80 7.98 0.23 19.18
CA ARG A 80 6.70 0.78 19.65
C ARG A 80 5.83 -0.25 20.38
N GLY A 81 6.29 -1.51 20.49
CA GLY A 81 5.56 -2.61 21.14
C GLY A 81 4.61 -3.39 20.23
N ASP A 82 4.51 -3.03 18.95
CA ASP A 82 3.61 -3.68 17.98
C ASP A 82 4.33 -4.68 17.07
N ILE A 83 3.58 -5.50 16.35
CA ILE A 83 4.07 -6.35 15.26
C ILE A 83 4.59 -5.48 14.11
N ILE A 84 5.62 -5.94 13.41
CA ILE A 84 6.19 -5.18 12.30
C ILE A 84 5.22 -5.05 11.11
N PRO A 85 4.86 -3.83 10.69
CA PRO A 85 3.93 -3.60 9.58
C PRO A 85 4.65 -3.77 8.24
N LEU A 86 4.66 -4.99 7.73
CA LEU A 86 5.22 -5.36 6.43
C LEU A 86 4.11 -5.92 5.55
N ALA A 87 3.99 -5.42 4.32
CA ALA A 87 3.26 -6.07 3.25
C ALA A 87 4.23 -6.76 2.29
N ILE A 88 3.83 -7.92 1.79
CA ILE A 88 4.48 -8.53 0.63
C ILE A 88 3.44 -8.71 -0.46
N SER A 89 3.82 -8.42 -1.71
CA SER A 89 2.99 -8.77 -2.84
C SER A 89 3.56 -9.96 -3.60
N ILE A 90 2.67 -10.82 -4.09
CA ILE A 90 3.01 -11.92 -4.98
C ILE A 90 2.11 -11.92 -6.21
N GLY A 91 2.59 -12.48 -7.30
CA GLY A 91 1.82 -12.60 -8.54
C GLY A 91 2.42 -13.60 -9.51
N VAL A 92 1.76 -13.79 -10.64
CA VAL A 92 2.19 -14.73 -11.69
C VAL A 92 2.78 -14.05 -12.91
N LYS A 93 2.78 -12.71 -12.96
CA LYS A 93 3.28 -11.95 -14.12
C LYS A 93 4.68 -11.41 -13.82
N PRO A 94 5.71 -11.78 -14.58
CA PRO A 94 7.05 -11.27 -14.38
C PRO A 94 7.13 -9.79 -14.75
N SER A 95 7.75 -8.99 -13.90
CA SER A 95 7.94 -7.54 -14.12
C SER A 95 9.24 -7.17 -14.84
N SER A 96 10.12 -8.14 -15.12
CA SER A 96 11.39 -7.92 -15.82
C SER A 96 11.88 -9.15 -16.59
N LYS A 97 12.84 -8.96 -17.50
CA LYS A 97 13.51 -10.09 -18.20
C LYS A 97 14.17 -11.07 -17.22
N LYS A 98 14.76 -10.55 -16.13
CA LYS A 98 15.35 -11.38 -15.07
C LYS A 98 14.27 -12.19 -14.35
N HIS A 99 13.11 -11.59 -14.06
CA HIS A 99 11.99 -12.32 -13.47
C HIS A 99 11.45 -13.42 -14.40
N GLN A 100 11.49 -13.20 -15.71
CA GLN A 100 11.12 -14.21 -16.70
C GLN A 100 12.06 -15.42 -16.71
N GLU A 101 13.36 -15.24 -16.42
CA GLU A 101 14.36 -16.32 -16.36
C GLU A 101 14.08 -17.32 -15.22
N TYR A 102 13.48 -16.85 -14.12
CA TYR A 102 13.17 -17.64 -12.92
C TYR A 102 11.66 -17.83 -12.74
N TYR A 103 10.91 -17.91 -13.84
CA TYR A 103 9.44 -17.94 -13.81
C TYR A 103 8.91 -19.17 -13.07
N ASP A 104 9.45 -20.35 -13.35
CA ASP A 104 9.00 -21.60 -12.73
C ASP A 104 9.33 -21.62 -11.23
N GLU A 105 10.53 -21.13 -10.85
CA GLU A 105 10.91 -20.95 -9.46
C GLU A 105 10.01 -19.95 -8.72
N ALA A 106 9.58 -18.88 -9.40
CA ALA A 106 8.68 -17.87 -8.84
C ALA A 106 7.25 -18.39 -8.64
N LEU A 107 6.75 -19.25 -9.53
CA LEU A 107 5.45 -19.92 -9.37
C LEU A 107 5.48 -20.95 -8.25
N LYS A 108 6.54 -21.77 -8.19
CA LYS A 108 6.76 -22.69 -7.07
C LYS A 108 6.77 -21.93 -5.74
N LEU A 109 7.48 -20.80 -5.69
CA LEU A 109 7.54 -19.99 -4.49
C LEU A 109 6.21 -19.33 -4.14
N PHE A 110 5.41 -18.94 -5.14
CA PHE A 110 4.04 -18.46 -4.95
C PHE A 110 3.21 -19.49 -4.16
N GLU A 111 3.20 -20.75 -4.63
CA GLU A 111 2.42 -21.83 -3.98
C GLU A 111 2.92 -22.12 -2.56
N ILE A 112 4.25 -22.17 -2.36
CA ILE A 112 4.83 -22.42 -1.04
C ILE A 112 4.50 -21.28 -0.06
N ILE A 113 4.55 -20.01 -0.50
CA ILE A 113 4.16 -18.87 0.35
C ILE A 113 2.69 -18.99 0.78
N VAL A 114 1.79 -19.29 -0.16
CA VAL A 114 0.35 -19.47 0.13
C VAL A 114 0.15 -20.62 1.12
N GLN A 115 0.86 -21.73 0.95
CA GLN A 115 0.79 -22.87 1.87
C GLN A 115 1.29 -22.52 3.28
N VAL A 116 2.43 -21.83 3.41
CA VAL A 116 2.97 -21.42 4.71
C VAL A 116 2.00 -20.48 5.44
N MET A 117 1.39 -19.54 4.71
CA MET A 117 0.37 -18.63 5.27
C MET A 117 -0.90 -19.37 5.68
N HIS A 118 -1.28 -20.42 4.93
CA HIS A 118 -2.44 -21.25 5.27
C HIS A 118 -2.20 -22.10 6.52
N ASP A 119 -1.01 -22.68 6.64
CA ASP A 119 -0.63 -23.54 7.77
C ASP A 119 -0.60 -22.75 9.09
N GLY A 120 -0.08 -21.52 9.06
CA GLY A 120 0.01 -20.66 10.24
C GLY A 120 1.15 -21.02 11.19
N ASP A 121 1.06 -20.54 12.44
CA ASP A 121 2.03 -20.81 13.50
C ASP A 121 1.83 -22.18 14.17
N ASP A 122 2.70 -22.52 15.14
CA ASP A 122 2.62 -23.80 15.87
C ASP A 122 1.37 -23.95 16.77
N LEU A 123 0.66 -22.85 17.03
CA LEU A 123 -0.63 -22.85 17.74
C LEU A 123 -1.82 -22.86 16.78
N GLY A 124 -1.58 -22.96 15.47
CA GLY A 124 -2.61 -22.92 14.44
C GLY A 124 -3.24 -21.53 14.25
N LYS A 125 -2.53 -20.45 14.60
CA LYS A 125 -2.97 -19.06 14.37
C LYS A 125 -2.44 -18.54 13.03
N PRO A 126 -3.14 -17.59 12.38
CA PRO A 126 -2.63 -16.95 11.17
C PRO A 126 -1.43 -16.05 11.49
N PHE A 127 -0.55 -15.89 10.50
CA PHE A 127 0.47 -14.83 10.54
C PHE A 127 -0.18 -13.48 10.25
N LEU A 128 0.01 -12.50 11.13
CA LEU A 128 -0.48 -11.12 10.94
C LEU A 128 0.51 -10.28 10.11
N THR A 129 1.78 -10.67 10.12
CA THR A 129 2.83 -10.11 9.25
C THR A 129 3.62 -11.24 8.57
N PRO A 130 4.03 -11.09 7.30
CA PRO A 130 3.65 -9.99 6.42
C PRO A 130 2.18 -10.06 6.01
N LEU A 131 1.58 -8.90 5.76
CA LEU A 131 0.31 -8.81 5.07
C LEU A 131 0.49 -9.31 3.63
N LEU A 132 -0.15 -10.43 3.30
CA LEU A 132 -0.07 -10.99 1.95
C LEU A 132 -1.04 -10.26 1.02
N ILE A 133 -0.52 -9.77 -0.09
CA ILE A 133 -1.27 -9.13 -1.16
C ILE A 133 -1.04 -9.91 -2.46
N VAL A 134 -2.12 -10.37 -3.09
CA VAL A 134 -2.04 -11.17 -4.32
C VAL A 134 -2.51 -10.35 -5.51
N LYS A 135 -1.66 -10.26 -6.53
CA LYS A 135 -1.97 -9.65 -7.82
C LYS A 135 -2.77 -10.64 -8.67
N LEU A 136 -4.09 -10.47 -8.72
CA LEU A 136 -4.99 -11.25 -9.55
C LEU A 136 -4.92 -10.76 -11.00
N ASP A 137 -4.22 -11.53 -11.83
CA ASP A 137 -4.21 -11.42 -13.28
C ASP A 137 -5.13 -12.50 -13.86
N ARG A 138 -5.78 -12.20 -15.00
CA ARG A 138 -6.64 -13.12 -15.73
C ARG A 138 -5.99 -14.49 -15.97
N LYS A 139 -4.67 -14.51 -16.20
CA LYS A 139 -3.90 -15.75 -16.33
C LYS A 139 -4.00 -16.64 -15.09
N LEU A 140 -3.91 -16.09 -13.88
CA LEU A 140 -4.01 -16.87 -12.64
C LEU A 140 -5.38 -17.54 -12.48
N ILE A 141 -6.43 -16.98 -13.10
CA ILE A 141 -7.80 -17.46 -13.00
C ILE A 141 -8.12 -18.47 -14.11
N GLU A 142 -7.68 -18.20 -15.34
CA GLU A 142 -8.09 -18.95 -16.53
C GLU A 142 -7.09 -20.03 -16.96
N ASP A 143 -5.81 -19.93 -16.59
CA ASP A 143 -4.79 -20.90 -16.98
C ASP A 143 -4.91 -22.18 -16.15
N SER A 144 -5.23 -23.28 -16.81
CA SER A 144 -5.39 -24.60 -16.17
C SER A 144 -4.11 -25.08 -15.48
N SER A 145 -2.93 -24.64 -15.93
CA SER A 145 -1.65 -24.95 -15.27
C SER A 145 -1.51 -24.28 -13.90
N LEU A 146 -2.25 -23.19 -13.64
CA LEU A 146 -2.25 -22.44 -12.39
C LEU A 146 -3.46 -22.76 -11.49
N TYR A 147 -4.29 -23.73 -11.88
CA TYR A 147 -5.51 -24.09 -11.15
C TYR A 147 -5.22 -24.45 -9.68
N ASN A 148 -4.15 -25.20 -9.41
CA ASN A 148 -3.78 -25.58 -8.05
C ASN A 148 -3.37 -24.37 -7.19
N ALA A 149 -2.61 -23.43 -7.77
CA ALA A 149 -2.26 -22.18 -7.09
C ALA A 149 -3.51 -21.36 -6.77
N PHE A 150 -4.45 -21.23 -7.72
CA PHE A 150 -5.72 -20.54 -7.52
C PHE A 150 -6.57 -21.21 -6.43
N MET A 151 -6.74 -22.54 -6.47
CA MET A 151 -7.48 -23.28 -5.45
C MET A 151 -6.85 -23.16 -4.06
N SER A 152 -5.51 -23.06 -3.99
CA SER A 152 -4.80 -22.84 -2.72
C SER A 152 -5.10 -21.46 -2.13
N LEU A 153 -5.23 -20.42 -2.97
CA LEU A 153 -5.70 -19.10 -2.53
C LEU A 153 -7.13 -19.15 -2.00
N CYS A 154 -8.02 -19.89 -2.66
CA CYS A 154 -9.40 -20.06 -2.18
C CYS A 154 -9.42 -20.71 -0.79
N LYS A 155 -8.61 -21.75 -0.55
CA LYS A 155 -8.48 -22.39 0.76
C LYS A 155 -7.92 -21.44 1.83
N LEU A 156 -6.87 -20.69 1.48
CA LEU A 156 -6.30 -19.66 2.36
C LEU A 156 -7.36 -18.62 2.75
N THR A 157 -8.12 -18.14 1.77
CA THR A 157 -9.20 -17.16 1.95
C THR A 157 -10.33 -17.70 2.80
N SER A 158 -10.77 -18.94 2.57
CA SER A 158 -11.83 -19.56 3.37
C SER A 158 -11.43 -19.78 4.82
N LYS A 159 -10.14 -20.00 5.09
CA LYS A 159 -9.64 -20.26 6.45
C LYS A 159 -9.39 -18.97 7.23
N TRP A 160 -8.75 -17.98 6.59
CA TRP A 160 -8.18 -16.82 7.28
C TRP A 160 -8.73 -15.47 6.84
N THR A 161 -9.64 -15.40 5.85
CA THR A 161 -10.08 -14.14 5.23
C THR A 161 -8.95 -13.30 4.63
N LEU A 162 -7.80 -13.94 4.38
CA LEU A 162 -6.61 -13.43 3.71
C LEU A 162 -6.35 -14.26 2.46
N PRO A 163 -5.63 -13.77 1.44
CA PRO A 163 -4.94 -12.49 1.36
C PRO A 163 -5.83 -11.34 0.85
N TYR A 164 -5.28 -10.12 0.83
CA TYR A 164 -5.85 -9.04 0.03
C TYR A 164 -5.59 -9.27 -1.45
N PHE A 165 -6.51 -8.85 -2.30
CA PHE A 165 -6.40 -9.02 -3.75
C PHE A 165 -6.34 -7.69 -4.48
N ILE A 166 -5.38 -7.57 -5.40
CA ILE A 166 -5.33 -6.50 -6.38
C ILE A 166 -5.89 -7.04 -7.68
N ASN A 167 -6.98 -6.45 -8.17
CA ASN A 167 -7.54 -6.81 -9.48
C ASN A 167 -6.78 -6.10 -10.60
N LEU A 168 -5.95 -6.82 -11.36
CA LEU A 168 -5.22 -6.28 -12.50
C LEU A 168 -6.01 -6.33 -13.82
N ASN A 169 -7.25 -6.83 -13.80
CA ASN A 169 -8.06 -7.06 -15.01
C ASN A 169 -8.96 -5.88 -15.37
N VAL A 170 -8.70 -4.68 -14.83
CA VAL A 170 -9.49 -3.47 -15.06
C VAL A 170 -8.63 -2.38 -15.69
N ASP A 171 -9.18 -1.68 -16.68
CA ASP A 171 -8.42 -0.76 -17.55
C ASP A 171 -7.78 0.42 -16.80
N TRP A 172 -8.38 0.84 -15.68
CA TRP A 172 -7.86 1.95 -14.88
C TRP A 172 -6.70 1.54 -13.95
N GLN A 173 -6.40 0.25 -13.84
CA GLN A 173 -5.39 -0.27 -12.93
C GLN A 173 -4.01 -0.32 -13.60
N HIS A 174 -3.03 0.27 -12.93
CA HIS A 174 -1.62 0.16 -13.31
C HIS A 174 -1.12 -1.28 -13.17
N ASN A 175 -0.42 -1.81 -14.17
CA ASN A 175 0.17 -3.16 -14.13
C ASN A 175 1.24 -3.31 -13.04
N ASP A 176 1.92 -2.23 -12.72
CA ASP A 176 2.98 -2.13 -11.71
C ASP A 176 2.45 -1.64 -10.35
N VAL A 177 1.12 -1.60 -10.16
CA VAL A 177 0.54 -1.22 -8.88
C VAL A 177 0.97 -2.18 -7.78
N SER A 178 1.09 -1.63 -6.59
CA SER A 178 1.13 -2.35 -5.34
C SER A 178 0.40 -1.57 -4.25
N TYR A 179 0.30 -2.16 -3.07
CA TYR A 179 -0.35 -1.53 -1.93
C TYR A 179 0.52 -1.71 -0.69
N GLY A 180 0.63 -0.65 0.11
CA GLY A 180 1.32 -0.70 1.39
C GLY A 180 0.61 -1.62 2.39
N TRP A 181 1.24 -1.85 3.55
CA TRP A 181 0.58 -2.51 4.68
C TRP A 181 -0.72 -1.78 5.08
N ASP A 182 -0.73 -0.46 4.91
CA ASP A 182 -1.90 0.40 5.16
C ASP A 182 -2.91 0.45 4.03
N LEU A 183 -2.72 -0.39 3.01
CA LEU A 183 -3.48 -0.38 1.77
C LEU A 183 -3.43 0.98 1.04
N SER A 184 -2.39 1.79 1.30
CA SER A 184 -2.09 2.94 0.46
C SER A 184 -1.68 2.47 -0.93
N ARG A 185 -2.28 3.06 -1.97
CA ARG A 185 -2.02 2.68 -3.36
C ARG A 185 -0.67 3.24 -3.80
N ILE A 186 0.19 2.38 -4.34
CA ILE A 186 1.53 2.73 -4.83
C ILE A 186 1.65 2.29 -6.29
N PHE A 187 2.16 3.16 -7.16
CA PHE A 187 2.35 2.88 -8.59
C PHE A 187 3.44 3.79 -9.17
N SER A 188 4.06 3.41 -10.30
CA SER A 188 5.04 4.26 -10.96
C SER A 188 4.35 5.34 -11.78
N ILE A 189 4.66 6.59 -11.45
CA ILE A 189 4.19 7.76 -12.21
C ILE A 189 4.96 7.88 -13.52
N ARG A 190 6.27 7.61 -13.49
CA ARG A 190 7.15 7.70 -14.65
C ARG A 190 7.13 6.43 -15.52
N ARG A 191 6.36 5.41 -15.12
CA ARG A 191 6.39 4.05 -15.69
C ARG A 191 7.81 3.46 -15.76
N THR A 192 8.69 3.95 -14.89
CA THR A 192 10.03 3.40 -14.67
C THR A 192 9.88 2.08 -13.91
N ARG A 193 10.74 1.11 -14.22
CA ARG A 193 10.64 -0.25 -13.68
C ARG A 193 11.00 -0.38 -12.20
N GLU A 194 11.66 0.61 -11.62
CA GLU A 194 12.14 0.57 -10.23
C GLU A 194 11.49 1.69 -9.43
N ILE A 195 10.41 1.37 -8.72
CA ILE A 195 9.75 2.29 -7.79
C ILE A 195 10.65 2.42 -6.57
N ARG A 196 11.23 3.62 -6.38
CA ARG A 196 12.02 3.98 -5.20
C ARG A 196 11.27 4.95 -4.28
N GLY A 197 9.99 5.16 -4.54
CA GLY A 197 9.07 5.91 -3.69
C GLY A 197 8.18 5.01 -2.82
N GLY A 198 7.13 5.60 -2.28
CA GLY A 198 6.09 4.92 -1.52
C GLY A 198 4.89 5.85 -1.32
N CYS A 199 4.11 5.64 -0.27
CA CYS A 199 3.13 6.63 0.18
C CYS A 199 3.88 7.77 0.89
N LEU A 200 3.73 9.00 0.40
CA LEU A 200 4.26 10.21 1.04
C LEU A 200 3.46 10.53 2.31
N ASP A 201 2.15 10.58 2.16
CA ASP A 201 1.15 10.67 3.23
C ASP A 201 -0.25 10.46 2.64
N THR A 202 -1.24 10.41 3.51
CA THR A 202 -2.65 10.46 3.16
C THR A 202 -3.33 11.66 3.81
N ILE A 203 -4.02 12.50 3.03
CA ILE A 203 -4.84 13.60 3.54
C ILE A 203 -6.31 13.29 3.25
N ILE A 204 -7.14 13.23 4.29
CA ILE A 204 -8.56 12.87 4.17
C ILE A 204 -9.46 14.12 4.11
N ILE A 205 -10.28 14.20 3.07
CA ILE A 205 -11.32 15.21 2.89
C ILE A 205 -12.61 14.78 3.60
N ASN A 206 -13.15 15.67 4.43
CA ASN A 206 -14.48 15.54 5.03
C ASN A 206 -15.55 16.02 4.02
N LEU A 207 -16.12 15.11 3.24
CA LEU A 207 -17.17 15.46 2.27
C LEU A 207 -18.46 15.98 2.94
N PRO A 208 -18.92 15.41 4.08
CA PRO A 208 -20.07 15.95 4.82
C PRO A 208 -19.93 17.43 5.15
N ARG A 209 -18.75 17.85 5.62
CA ARG A 209 -18.46 19.27 5.89
C ARG A 209 -18.73 20.15 4.68
N ILE A 210 -18.22 19.77 3.50
CA ILE A 210 -18.46 20.53 2.27
C ILE A 210 -19.96 20.60 1.96
N ALA A 211 -20.69 19.49 2.10
CA ALA A 211 -22.13 19.46 1.84
C ALA A 211 -22.93 20.37 2.80
N LEU A 212 -22.55 20.41 4.10
CA LEU A 212 -23.17 21.26 5.11
C LEU A 212 -22.94 22.75 4.83
N GLU A 213 -21.71 23.12 4.45
CA GLU A 213 -21.34 24.51 4.16
C GLU A 213 -22.05 25.07 2.93
N THR A 214 -22.26 24.24 1.91
CA THR A 214 -22.83 24.70 0.62
C THR A 214 -24.35 24.65 0.57
N ARG A 215 -25.02 24.06 1.57
CA ARG A 215 -26.49 24.09 1.73
C ARG A 215 -27.25 23.68 0.45
N LYS A 216 -26.83 22.56 -0.16
CA LYS A 216 -27.40 21.99 -1.41
C LYS A 216 -27.12 22.80 -2.68
N ASP A 217 -26.26 23.82 -2.62
CA ASP A 217 -25.76 24.52 -3.80
C ASP A 217 -24.68 23.66 -4.48
N GLU A 218 -25.01 23.11 -5.65
CA GLU A 218 -24.15 22.17 -6.37
C GLU A 218 -22.88 22.85 -6.91
N ASP A 219 -23.01 24.05 -7.45
CA ASP A 219 -21.87 24.78 -8.01
C ASP A 219 -20.85 25.13 -6.92
N LYS A 220 -21.35 25.58 -5.76
CA LYS A 220 -20.48 25.80 -4.58
C LYS A 220 -19.88 24.51 -4.05
N PHE A 221 -20.61 23.39 -4.07
CA PHE A 221 -20.08 22.10 -3.63
C PHE A 221 -18.84 21.72 -4.44
N PHE A 222 -18.93 21.78 -5.76
CA PHE A 222 -17.81 21.41 -6.63
C PHE A 222 -16.67 22.43 -6.58
N SER A 223 -16.96 23.73 -6.47
CA SER A 223 -15.94 24.76 -6.25
C SER A 223 -15.16 24.53 -4.95
N ASN A 224 -15.86 24.31 -3.83
CA ASN A 224 -15.20 24.07 -2.53
C ASN A 224 -14.40 22.76 -2.54
N LEU A 225 -14.90 21.72 -3.22
CA LEU A 225 -14.20 20.45 -3.36
C LEU A 225 -12.90 20.61 -4.18
N GLU A 226 -12.92 21.38 -5.27
CA GLU A 226 -11.73 21.70 -6.06
C GLU A 226 -10.70 22.47 -5.24
N ASP A 227 -11.12 23.53 -4.54
CA ASP A 227 -10.25 24.31 -3.66
C ASP A 227 -9.61 23.45 -2.56
N THR A 228 -10.38 22.50 -2.02
CA THR A 228 -9.91 21.56 -0.99
C THR A 228 -8.89 20.58 -1.55
N ILE A 229 -9.09 20.05 -2.76
CA ILE A 229 -8.15 19.15 -3.44
C ILE A 229 -6.83 19.88 -3.72
N GLU A 230 -6.87 21.12 -4.22
CA GLU A 230 -5.65 21.92 -4.44
C GLU A 230 -4.95 22.25 -3.12
N LEU A 231 -5.69 22.50 -2.02
CA LEU A 231 -5.08 22.66 -0.71
C LEU A 231 -4.34 21.40 -0.26
N CYS A 232 -4.91 20.21 -0.48
CA CYS A 232 -4.24 18.93 -0.21
C CYS A 232 -2.95 18.80 -1.05
N ALA A 233 -3.02 19.14 -2.34
CA ALA A 233 -1.87 19.11 -3.25
C ALA A 233 -0.71 19.99 -2.75
N ARG A 234 -1.02 21.24 -2.35
CA ARG A 234 -0.02 22.15 -1.76
C ARG A 234 0.57 21.63 -0.45
N ALA A 235 -0.24 20.99 0.39
CA ALA A 235 0.25 20.39 1.64
C ALA A 235 1.28 19.28 1.37
N PHE A 236 1.07 18.47 0.33
CA PHE A 236 2.08 17.49 -0.09
C PHE A 236 3.36 18.15 -0.60
N ASP A 237 3.28 19.26 -1.34
CA ASP A 237 4.46 20.00 -1.81
C ASP A 237 5.33 20.48 -0.63
N VAL A 238 4.70 21.02 0.43
CA VAL A 238 5.40 21.38 1.67
C VAL A 238 6.07 20.17 2.33
N LYS A 239 5.38 19.02 2.36
CA LYS A 239 5.93 17.79 2.93
C LYS A 239 7.12 17.26 2.14
N ARG A 240 7.06 17.28 0.81
CA ARG A 240 8.16 16.86 -0.08
C ARG A 240 9.41 17.69 0.18
N GLU A 241 9.27 19.02 0.22
CA GLU A 241 10.38 19.93 0.51
C GLU A 241 10.97 19.68 1.91
N SER A 242 10.14 19.42 2.91
CA SER A 242 10.62 19.06 4.25
C SER A 242 11.46 17.78 4.26
N ILE A 243 10.98 16.72 3.59
CA ILE A 243 11.70 15.44 3.51
C ILE A 243 13.00 15.59 2.71
N LYS A 244 12.97 16.31 1.60
CA LYS A 244 14.15 16.58 0.77
C LYS A 244 15.26 17.24 1.57
N LYS A 245 14.95 18.30 2.33
CA LYS A 245 15.91 18.96 3.23
C LYS A 245 16.47 17.99 4.28
N ARG A 246 15.67 17.07 4.80
CA ARG A 246 16.11 16.06 5.78
C ARG A 246 16.99 14.96 5.16
N LEU A 247 16.76 14.60 3.90
CA LEU A 247 17.63 13.71 3.15
C LEU A 247 18.98 14.38 2.89
N GLU A 248 18.98 15.62 2.38
CA GLU A 248 20.18 16.40 2.08
C GLU A 248 21.03 16.70 3.31
N SER A 249 20.40 16.94 4.46
CA SER A 249 21.10 17.16 5.74
C SER A 249 21.48 15.87 6.48
N GLY A 250 21.20 14.69 5.93
CA GLY A 250 21.58 13.40 6.53
C GLY A 250 20.74 12.95 7.74
N HIS A 251 19.63 13.62 8.04
CA HIS A 251 18.74 13.25 9.15
C HIS A 251 17.89 12.00 8.88
N LEU A 252 17.85 11.54 7.62
CA LEU A 252 17.18 10.31 7.20
C LEU A 252 18.19 9.30 6.62
N PRO A 253 19.11 8.77 7.45
CA PRO A 253 20.29 8.04 7.00
C PRO A 253 19.99 6.77 6.19
N LEU A 254 18.90 6.06 6.50
CA LEU A 254 18.51 4.84 5.78
C LEU A 254 17.75 5.13 4.49
N LEU A 255 16.95 6.20 4.46
CA LEU A 255 16.26 6.65 3.25
C LEU A 255 17.19 7.37 2.27
N GLY A 256 18.23 8.03 2.79
CA GLY A 256 19.28 8.72 2.04
C GLY A 256 20.43 7.82 1.57
N LEU A 257 20.31 6.48 1.64
CA LEU A 257 21.29 5.58 1.05
C LEU A 257 21.40 5.85 -0.45
N VAL A 258 22.62 5.99 -0.98
CA VAL A 258 22.81 6.20 -2.42
C VAL A 258 22.68 4.86 -3.15
N VAL A 259 21.76 4.80 -4.09
CA VAL A 259 21.50 3.65 -4.96
C VAL A 259 21.50 4.15 -6.40
N ASN A 260 22.46 3.67 -7.20
CA ASN A 260 22.75 4.21 -8.53
C ASN A 260 23.01 5.73 -8.42
N ASP A 261 22.25 6.54 -9.17
CA ASP A 261 22.45 8.00 -9.28
C ASP A 261 21.58 8.83 -8.31
N GLY A 262 21.01 8.24 -7.25
CA GLY A 262 20.14 8.97 -6.34
C GLY A 262 19.90 8.28 -5.00
N TYR A 263 19.11 8.92 -4.13
CA TYR A 263 18.72 8.33 -2.85
C TYR A 263 17.80 7.12 -3.03
N TYR A 264 17.87 6.19 -2.07
CA TYR A 264 17.01 5.02 -2.00
C TYR A 264 15.54 5.42 -1.94
N TYR A 265 15.21 6.44 -1.15
CA TYR A 265 13.88 7.03 -1.15
C TYR A 265 13.82 8.24 -2.09
N ASN A 266 13.12 8.07 -3.22
CA ASN A 266 12.86 9.14 -4.16
C ASN A 266 11.54 9.85 -3.81
N VAL A 267 11.65 10.97 -3.11
CA VAL A 267 10.49 11.77 -2.64
C VAL A 267 9.61 12.31 -3.78
N GLU A 268 10.19 12.53 -4.96
CA GLU A 268 9.46 12.99 -6.15
C GLU A 268 8.58 11.89 -6.76
N GLU A 269 8.93 10.63 -6.52
CA GLU A 269 8.15 9.46 -6.93
C GLU A 269 7.18 8.99 -5.84
N ALA A 270 7.21 9.60 -4.65
CA ALA A 270 6.30 9.26 -3.56
C ALA A 270 4.90 9.85 -3.80
N ILE A 271 3.88 9.01 -3.69
CA ILE A 271 2.49 9.34 -3.96
C ILE A 271 1.86 9.99 -2.73
N GLY A 272 1.31 11.19 -2.90
CA GLY A 272 0.40 11.80 -1.92
C GLY A 272 -1.03 11.31 -2.16
N ASN A 273 -1.59 10.56 -1.23
CA ASN A 273 -2.95 10.05 -1.36
C ASN A 273 -3.96 11.05 -0.84
N ILE A 274 -4.83 11.56 -1.71
CA ILE A 274 -6.00 12.33 -1.33
C ILE A 274 -7.10 11.32 -1.04
N GLY A 275 -7.45 11.19 0.23
CA GLY A 275 -8.57 10.38 0.68
C GLY A 275 -9.83 11.20 0.87
N TYR A 276 -10.97 10.52 1.00
CA TYR A 276 -12.23 11.13 1.39
C TYR A 276 -13.02 10.19 2.28
N VAL A 277 -13.89 10.75 3.11
CA VAL A 277 -14.85 10.00 3.95
C VAL A 277 -16.21 10.68 3.90
N GLY A 278 -17.25 9.93 4.29
CA GLY A 278 -18.60 10.45 4.44
C GLY A 278 -19.32 10.72 3.11
N LEU A 279 -19.00 9.97 2.04
CA LEU A 279 -19.67 10.11 0.75
C LEU A 279 -21.20 9.88 0.86
N PRO A 280 -21.70 8.82 1.53
CA PRO A 280 -23.14 8.63 1.70
C PRO A 280 -23.84 9.81 2.41
N GLU A 281 -23.22 10.34 3.46
CA GLU A 281 -23.73 11.44 4.28
C GLU A 281 -23.72 12.75 3.48
N ALA A 282 -22.63 13.05 2.76
CA ALA A 282 -22.56 14.23 1.89
C ALA A 282 -23.67 14.20 0.80
N VAL A 283 -23.92 13.02 0.23
CA VAL A 283 -25.00 12.81 -0.74
C VAL A 283 -26.37 12.98 -0.10
N LYS A 284 -26.57 12.44 1.12
CA LYS A 284 -27.81 12.60 1.89
C LYS A 284 -28.09 14.06 2.21
N ILE A 285 -27.10 14.79 2.69
CA ILE A 285 -27.18 16.23 3.01
C ILE A 285 -27.56 17.03 1.76
N HIS A 286 -26.91 16.72 0.62
CA HIS A 286 -27.15 17.46 -0.63
C HIS A 286 -28.50 17.12 -1.27
N THR A 287 -28.83 15.85 -1.42
CA THR A 287 -29.97 15.39 -2.22
C THR A 287 -31.24 15.09 -1.41
N GLY A 288 -31.11 14.92 -0.08
CA GLY A 288 -32.18 14.44 0.79
C GLY A 288 -32.37 12.92 0.81
N TYR A 289 -31.63 12.16 0.00
CA TYR A 289 -31.73 10.70 -0.11
C TYR A 289 -30.38 10.02 0.09
N TRP A 290 -30.38 8.84 0.72
CA TRP A 290 -29.21 7.98 0.74
C TRP A 290 -28.95 7.42 -0.67
N ILE A 291 -27.70 7.06 -0.94
CA ILE A 291 -27.25 6.59 -2.26
C ILE A 291 -28.13 5.45 -2.82
N HIS A 292 -28.60 4.53 -1.96
CA HIS A 292 -29.40 3.38 -2.34
C HIS A 292 -30.91 3.67 -2.47
N GLU A 293 -31.38 4.82 -1.99
CA GLU A 293 -32.81 5.18 -1.98
C GLU A 293 -33.26 5.82 -3.30
N ASN A 294 -32.34 6.48 -4.02
CA ASN A 294 -32.73 7.32 -5.16
C ASN A 294 -31.66 7.35 -6.27
N SER A 295 -32.10 7.23 -7.53
CA SER A 295 -31.19 7.28 -8.69
C SER A 295 -30.44 8.61 -8.84
N THR A 296 -31.05 9.73 -8.43
CA THR A 296 -30.42 11.06 -8.40
C THR A 296 -29.32 11.11 -7.35
N ALA A 297 -29.51 10.50 -6.18
CA ALA A 297 -28.47 10.38 -5.16
C ALA A 297 -27.27 9.57 -5.66
N LEU A 298 -27.51 8.44 -6.33
CA LEU A 298 -26.45 7.66 -6.97
C LEU A 298 -25.71 8.43 -8.07
N ARG A 299 -26.43 9.20 -8.92
CA ARG A 299 -25.80 10.05 -9.94
C ARG A 299 -24.93 11.13 -9.31
N PHE A 300 -25.38 11.76 -8.22
CA PHE A 300 -24.61 12.77 -7.51
C PHE A 300 -23.35 12.18 -6.87
N ALA A 301 -23.47 11.03 -6.19
CA ALA A 301 -22.32 10.29 -5.63
C ALA A 301 -21.26 9.99 -6.70
N ARG A 302 -21.68 9.49 -7.87
CA ARG A 302 -20.79 9.25 -9.01
C ARG A 302 -20.15 10.54 -9.51
N LYS A 303 -20.91 11.63 -9.63
CA LYS A 303 -20.41 12.93 -10.06
C LYS A 303 -19.30 13.44 -9.15
N ILE A 304 -19.44 13.29 -7.83
CA ILE A 304 -18.38 13.62 -6.85
C ILE A 304 -17.10 12.83 -7.15
N ILE A 305 -17.19 11.51 -7.27
CA ILE A 305 -16.00 10.67 -7.50
C ILE A 305 -15.35 10.91 -8.85
N GLU A 306 -16.15 11.06 -9.91
CA GLU A 306 -15.66 11.39 -11.25
C GLU A 306 -14.97 12.76 -11.28
N PHE A 307 -15.50 13.75 -10.55
CA PHE A 307 -14.89 15.08 -10.39
C PHE A 307 -13.54 15.01 -9.68
N MET A 308 -13.49 14.39 -8.48
CA MET A 308 -12.24 14.21 -7.74
C MET A 308 -11.19 13.46 -8.56
N ARG A 309 -11.58 12.36 -9.21
CA ARG A 309 -10.71 11.57 -10.08
C ARG A 309 -10.16 12.40 -11.23
N LYS A 310 -11.01 13.21 -11.88
CA LYS A 310 -10.60 14.07 -12.99
C LYS A 310 -9.50 15.03 -12.54
N ILE A 311 -9.74 15.79 -11.47
CA ILE A 311 -8.76 16.76 -10.93
C ILE A 311 -7.45 16.07 -10.58
N VAL A 312 -7.50 15.02 -9.75
CA VAL A 312 -6.32 14.26 -9.31
C VAL A 312 -5.54 13.67 -10.50
N SER A 313 -6.23 13.22 -11.55
CA SER A 313 -5.57 12.65 -12.74
C SER A 313 -4.95 13.68 -13.69
N THR A 314 -5.42 14.93 -13.66
CA THR A 314 -4.88 16.04 -14.47
C THR A 314 -3.75 16.79 -13.78
N GLU A 315 -3.55 16.55 -12.48
CA GLU A 315 -2.46 17.11 -11.71
C GLU A 315 -1.09 16.64 -12.24
N LYS A 316 -0.13 17.56 -12.26
CA LYS A 316 1.28 17.22 -12.57
C LYS A 316 1.98 16.53 -11.41
N ARG A 317 1.44 16.69 -10.20
CA ARG A 317 1.98 16.16 -8.95
C ARG A 317 1.73 14.66 -8.85
N ALA A 318 2.59 13.99 -8.10
CA ALA A 318 2.47 12.59 -7.74
C ALA A 318 1.30 12.36 -6.76
N LEU A 319 0.07 12.28 -7.26
CA LEU A 319 -1.15 12.15 -6.44
C LEU A 319 -1.94 10.89 -6.75
N GLY A 320 -2.58 10.36 -5.71
CA GLY A 320 -3.52 9.24 -5.78
C GLY A 320 -4.86 9.61 -5.13
N LEU A 321 -5.93 8.93 -5.54
CA LEU A 321 -7.24 9.02 -4.88
C LEU A 321 -7.47 7.72 -4.10
N THR A 322 -7.89 7.82 -2.84
CA THR A 322 -8.21 6.67 -1.98
C THR A 322 -9.52 6.87 -1.20
N HIS A 323 -10.16 5.78 -0.80
CA HIS A 323 -11.23 5.78 0.20
C HIS A 323 -10.83 4.96 1.44
N ILE A 324 -9.59 4.48 1.49
CA ILE A 324 -9.09 3.70 2.61
C ILE A 324 -8.41 4.68 3.58
N SER A 325 -8.91 4.68 4.82
CA SER A 325 -8.27 5.34 5.96
C SER A 325 -8.06 4.30 7.05
N LEU A 326 -6.82 4.16 7.52
CA LEU A 326 -6.52 3.39 8.73
C LEU A 326 -6.63 4.23 10.01
N GLU A 327 -6.75 5.56 9.87
CA GLU A 327 -7.00 6.44 10.99
C GLU A 327 -8.51 6.55 11.24
N ASN A 328 -8.90 6.55 12.52
CA ASN A 328 -10.26 6.82 12.96
C ASN A 328 -10.53 8.34 12.92
N VAL A 329 -10.63 8.88 11.70
CA VAL A 329 -10.89 10.31 11.44
C VAL A 329 -12.35 10.68 11.61
N GLU A 330 -13.25 9.71 11.52
CA GLU A 330 -14.71 9.87 11.55
C GLU A 330 -15.17 10.57 12.83
N ASN A 331 -14.74 10.07 14.00
CA ASN A 331 -15.08 10.67 15.29
C ASN A 331 -14.58 12.12 15.43
N ARG A 332 -13.40 12.43 14.86
CA ARG A 332 -12.84 13.78 14.91
C ARG A 332 -13.64 14.73 14.02
N PHE A 333 -13.98 14.29 12.81
CA PHE A 333 -14.77 15.07 11.87
C PHE A 333 -16.18 15.31 12.38
N GLU A 334 -16.87 14.28 12.86
CA GLU A 334 -18.20 14.40 13.46
C GLU A 334 -18.22 15.44 14.59
N ARG A 335 -17.27 15.37 15.54
CA ARG A 335 -17.18 16.36 16.64
C ARG A 335 -16.99 17.78 16.15
N ASN A 336 -16.14 17.98 15.14
CA ASN A 336 -15.93 19.30 14.54
C ASN A 336 -17.19 19.80 13.81
N ASP A 337 -17.90 18.90 13.15
CA ASP A 337 -19.15 19.17 12.43
C ASP A 337 -20.27 19.55 13.41
N ILE A 338 -20.42 18.81 14.52
CA ILE A 338 -21.32 19.15 15.63
C ILE A 338 -20.99 20.53 16.20
N ALA A 339 -19.71 20.84 16.43
CA ALA A 339 -19.31 22.12 16.98
C ALA A 339 -19.66 23.32 16.06
N SER A 340 -19.71 23.09 14.74
CA SER A 340 -19.99 24.15 13.75
C SER A 340 -21.48 24.28 13.38
N PHE A 341 -22.20 23.16 13.29
CA PHE A 341 -23.56 23.12 12.78
C PHE A 341 -24.61 22.70 13.82
N GLY A 342 -24.18 22.24 14.99
CA GLY A 342 -25.05 21.78 16.06
C GLY A 342 -25.42 20.30 15.95
N TYR A 343 -25.63 19.67 17.11
CA TYR A 343 -25.89 18.23 17.20
C TYR A 343 -27.18 17.79 16.49
N SER A 344 -28.24 18.59 16.55
CA SER A 344 -29.52 18.26 15.90
C SER A 344 -29.36 18.11 14.39
N THR A 345 -28.60 18.99 13.75
CA THR A 345 -28.39 18.98 12.29
C THR A 345 -27.52 17.82 11.84
N ILE A 346 -26.54 17.39 12.64
CA ILE A 346 -25.67 16.25 12.30
C ILE A 346 -26.38 14.91 12.55
N ARG A 347 -27.32 14.87 13.50
CA ARG A 347 -28.07 13.67 13.84
C ARG A 347 -29.15 13.32 12.81
N GLU A 348 -29.75 14.33 12.18
CA GLU A 348 -30.74 14.20 11.08
C GLU A 348 -30.08 13.74 9.77
#